data_AF-A0A369RPC0-F1
#
_entry.id   AF-A0A369RPC0-F1
#
_cell.length_a   1.000
_cell.length_b   1.000
_cell.length_c   1.000
_cell.angle_alpha   90.00
_cell.angle_beta   90.00
_cell.angle_gamma   90.00
#
_symmetry.space_group_name_H-M   'P 1'
#
loop_
_entity.id
_entity.type
_entity.pdbx_description
1 polymer ?
#
loop_
_entity_poly.entity_id
_entity_poly.type
_entity_poly.pdbx_seq_one_letter_code
_entity_poly.pdbx_strand_id
1 'polypeptide(L)'
;MKQASEQMKLVPQLARKRGNAPELFVIRKANQYKDVILQPHNYVLLILEVIYLWGAIRICGDHQLRQFLIETERSQESYISSLQVFMLGILHLQLRDIQLAEQYLKEAVRISKKSRQDNYIAPYATYELGLLLTEHAQGVSQGKSLLNQAKDNYSGYDLENRLHFRIHSALSRLK
;
A
#
# COMPACT_ATOMS: atom_id res chain seq x y z
N MET A 1 3.70 -23.04 -6.77
CA MET A 1 2.61 -22.49 -7.63
C MET A 1 1.22 -22.95 -7.18
N LYS A 2 0.88 -24.24 -7.28
CA LYS A 2 -0.45 -24.75 -6.88
C LYS A 2 -0.79 -24.44 -5.41
N GLN A 3 0.16 -24.59 -4.49
CA GLN A 3 -0.06 -24.35 -3.06
C GLN A 3 -0.52 -22.92 -2.72
N ALA A 4 0.09 -21.87 -3.29
CA ALA A 4 -0.28 -20.48 -3.01
C ALA A 4 -1.67 -20.13 -3.57
N SER A 5 -2.00 -20.62 -4.77
CA SER A 5 -3.33 -20.49 -5.37
C SER A 5 -4.40 -21.21 -4.53
N GLU A 6 -4.11 -22.43 -4.06
CA GLU A 6 -5.02 -23.17 -3.18
C GLU A 6 -5.21 -22.46 -1.82
N GLN A 7 -4.15 -21.92 -1.23
CA GLN A 7 -4.25 -21.12 -0.01
C GLN A 7 -5.10 -19.86 -0.21
N MET A 8 -5.01 -19.19 -1.36
CA MET A 8 -5.84 -18.03 -1.69
C MET A 8 -7.34 -18.36 -1.68
N LYS A 9 -7.71 -19.55 -2.18
CA LYS A 9 -9.12 -20.02 -2.19
C LYS A 9 -9.68 -20.26 -0.78
N LEU A 10 -8.82 -20.52 0.20
CA LEU A 10 -9.21 -20.72 1.60
C LEU A 10 -9.46 -19.41 2.34
N VAL A 11 -8.91 -18.28 1.88
CA VAL A 11 -8.99 -16.99 2.57
C VAL A 11 -10.42 -16.59 2.97
N PRO A 12 -11.46 -16.70 2.10
CA PRO A 12 -12.83 -16.37 2.49
C PRO A 12 -13.40 -17.25 3.63
N GLN A 13 -12.89 -18.48 3.77
CA GLN A 13 -13.33 -19.42 4.82
C GLN A 13 -12.64 -19.16 6.16
N LEU A 14 -11.47 -18.51 6.13
CA LEU A 14 -10.70 -18.18 7.34
C LEU A 14 -11.16 -16.88 8.03
N ALA A 15 -11.97 -16.07 7.34
CA ALA A 15 -12.50 -14.83 7.89
C ALA A 15 -13.49 -15.11 9.02
N ARG A 16 -13.23 -14.55 10.20
CA ARG A 16 -14.01 -14.77 11.42
C ARG A 16 -15.09 -13.72 11.61
N LYS A 17 -14.84 -12.47 11.19
CA LYS A 17 -15.74 -11.33 11.36
C LYS A 17 -15.97 -10.65 10.01
N ARG A 18 -17.03 -11.06 9.32
CA ARG A 18 -17.46 -10.50 8.02
C ARG A 18 -17.87 -9.01 8.05
N GLY A 19 -17.80 -8.34 9.21
CA GLY A 19 -17.99 -6.89 9.33
C GLY A 19 -16.69 -6.09 9.54
N ASN A 20 -15.53 -6.75 9.64
CA ASN A 20 -14.25 -6.09 9.86
C ASN A 20 -13.64 -5.63 8.51
N ALA A 21 -13.43 -4.33 8.31
CA ALA A 21 -12.97 -3.76 7.05
C ALA A 21 -11.65 -4.40 6.52
N PRO A 22 -10.60 -4.59 7.35
CA PRO A 22 -9.42 -5.36 6.94
C PRO A 22 -9.71 -6.79 6.45
N GLU A 23 -10.60 -7.53 7.12
CA GLU A 23 -10.96 -8.88 6.66
C GLU A 23 -11.72 -8.82 5.33
N LEU A 24 -12.67 -7.90 5.18
CA LEU A 24 -13.42 -7.68 3.94
C LEU A 24 -12.49 -7.33 2.76
N PHE A 25 -11.47 -6.50 3.00
CA PHE A 25 -10.46 -6.15 1.99
C PHE A 25 -9.73 -7.41 1.49
N VAL A 26 -9.20 -8.21 2.41
CA VAL A 26 -8.44 -9.43 2.07
C VAL A 26 -9.34 -10.47 1.40
N ILE A 27 -10.60 -10.62 1.82
CA ILE A 27 -11.59 -11.50 1.16
C ILE A 27 -11.85 -11.04 -0.28
N ARG A 28 -12.04 -9.74 -0.51
CA ARG A 28 -12.28 -9.19 -1.85
C ARG A 28 -11.09 -9.42 -2.77
N LYS A 29 -9.87 -9.12 -2.31
CA LYS A 29 -8.63 -9.39 -3.06
C LYS A 29 -8.47 -10.89 -3.34
N ALA A 30 -8.71 -11.76 -2.37
CA ALA A 30 -8.66 -13.20 -2.60
C ALA A 30 -9.68 -13.66 -3.66
N ASN A 31 -10.92 -13.17 -3.59
CA ASN A 31 -11.94 -13.48 -4.60
C ASN A 31 -11.60 -12.94 -6.00
N GLN A 32 -10.84 -11.85 -6.09
CA GLN A 32 -10.38 -11.30 -7.36
C GLN A 32 -9.36 -12.22 -8.06
N TYR A 33 -8.52 -12.93 -7.29
CA TYR A 33 -7.44 -13.75 -7.84
C TYR A 33 -7.62 -15.27 -7.65
N LYS A 34 -8.71 -15.73 -7.02
CA LYS A 34 -8.93 -17.16 -6.69
C LYS A 34 -8.93 -18.10 -7.90
N ASP A 35 -9.32 -17.60 -9.07
CA ASP A 35 -9.45 -18.36 -10.32
C ASP A 35 -8.28 -18.09 -11.28
N VAL A 36 -7.26 -17.33 -10.84
CA VAL A 36 -6.09 -16.95 -11.64
C VAL A 36 -4.83 -17.54 -11.00
N ILE A 37 -3.97 -18.17 -11.81
CA ILE A 37 -2.65 -18.61 -11.37
C ILE A 37 -1.64 -17.50 -11.68
N LEU A 38 -1.25 -16.76 -10.64
CA LEU A 38 -0.25 -15.70 -10.75
C LEU A 38 1.18 -16.28 -10.76
N GLN A 39 2.16 -15.48 -11.21
CA GLN A 39 3.58 -15.75 -10.99
C GLN A 39 3.95 -15.62 -9.49
N PRO A 40 5.01 -16.28 -8.99
CA PRO A 40 5.38 -16.25 -7.57
C PRO A 40 5.51 -14.82 -7.01
N HIS A 41 6.19 -13.97 -7.77
CA HIS A 41 6.45 -12.56 -7.48
C HIS A 41 5.19 -11.75 -7.22
N ASN A 42 4.09 -12.09 -7.89
CA ASN A 42 2.82 -11.39 -7.75
C ASN A 42 2.09 -11.80 -6.47
N TYR A 43 2.24 -13.05 -6.02
CA TYR A 43 1.76 -13.43 -4.68
C TYR A 43 2.53 -12.70 -3.58
N VAL A 44 3.86 -12.53 -3.75
CA VAL A 44 4.67 -11.72 -2.82
C VAL A 44 4.14 -10.29 -2.75
N LEU A 45 3.80 -9.70 -3.90
CA LEU A 45 3.24 -8.35 -3.97
C LEU A 45 1.88 -8.23 -3.26
N LEU A 46 0.98 -9.21 -3.42
CA LEU A 46 -0.29 -9.25 -2.68
C LEU A 46 -0.09 -9.43 -1.16
N ILE A 47 0.91 -10.22 -0.75
CA ILE A 47 1.24 -10.37 0.67
C ILE A 47 1.81 -9.05 1.23
N LEU A 48 2.66 -8.37 0.46
CA LEU A 48 3.24 -7.08 0.83
C LEU A 48 2.19 -5.99 1.00
N GLU A 49 1.16 -5.98 0.15
CA GLU A 49 -0.01 -5.11 0.29
C GLU A 49 -0.65 -5.26 1.69
N VAL A 50 -0.88 -6.51 2.12
CA VAL A 50 -1.45 -6.81 3.44
C VAL A 50 -0.50 -6.42 4.57
N ILE A 51 0.79 -6.73 4.45
CA ILE A 51 1.83 -6.37 5.44
C ILE A 51 1.89 -4.85 5.64
N TYR A 52 1.85 -4.09 4.54
CA TYR A 52 1.82 -2.62 4.58
C TYR A 52 0.56 -2.11 5.28
N LEU A 53 -0.63 -2.58 4.87
CA LEU A 53 -1.91 -2.13 5.41
C LEU A 53 -2.02 -2.43 6.91
N TRP A 54 -1.44 -3.54 7.38
CA TRP A 54 -1.36 -3.89 8.80
C TRP A 54 -0.31 -3.09 9.59
N GLY A 55 0.56 -2.35 8.91
CA GLY A 55 1.65 -1.57 9.52
C GLY A 55 2.89 -2.41 9.89
N ALA A 56 2.93 -3.68 9.47
CA ALA A 56 4.02 -4.60 9.81
C ALA A 56 5.30 -4.36 9.00
N ILE A 57 5.22 -3.65 7.86
CA ILE A 57 6.39 -3.40 7.01
C ILE A 57 7.51 -2.62 7.72
N ARG A 58 7.15 -1.79 8.71
CA ARG A 58 8.09 -0.96 9.49
C ARG A 58 8.92 -1.79 10.48
N ILE A 59 8.54 -3.05 10.70
CA ILE A 59 9.20 -3.99 11.62
C ILE A 59 10.18 -4.90 10.84
N CYS A 60 10.07 -4.95 9.51
CA CYS A 60 10.96 -5.75 8.67
C CYS A 60 12.38 -5.20 8.69
N GLY A 61 13.37 -6.09 8.78
CA GLY A 61 14.78 -5.72 8.66
C GLY A 61 15.21 -5.50 7.20
N ASP A 62 16.33 -4.80 7.01
CA ASP A 62 16.87 -4.43 5.70
C ASP A 62 17.04 -5.63 4.75
N HIS A 63 17.50 -6.77 5.27
CA HIS A 63 17.65 -7.97 4.44
C HIS A 63 16.31 -8.41 3.85
N GLN A 64 15.24 -8.47 4.66
CA GLN A 64 13.90 -8.83 4.20
C GLN A 64 13.35 -7.78 3.22
N LEU A 65 13.54 -6.49 3.52
CA LEU A 65 13.11 -5.40 2.64
C LEU A 65 13.77 -5.47 1.26
N ARG A 66 15.06 -5.79 1.19
CA ARG A 66 15.78 -5.97 -0.09
C ARG A 66 15.28 -7.18 -0.88
N GLN A 67 14.95 -8.28 -0.21
CA GLN A 67 14.32 -9.43 -0.88
C GLN A 67 12.95 -9.05 -1.46
N PHE A 68 12.14 -8.32 -0.70
CA PHE A 68 10.85 -7.81 -1.19
C PHE A 68 10.99 -6.86 -2.37
N LEU A 69 12.04 -6.03 -2.37
CA LEU A 69 12.33 -5.11 -3.48
C LEU A 69 12.60 -5.88 -4.77
N ILE A 70 13.51 -6.86 -4.73
CA ILE A 70 13.84 -7.72 -5.88
C ILE A 70 12.60 -8.42 -6.41
N GLU A 71 11.77 -8.97 -5.52
CA GLU A 71 10.56 -9.68 -5.95
C GLU A 71 9.50 -8.73 -6.53
N THR A 72 9.41 -7.51 -6.01
CA THR A 72 8.49 -6.48 -6.53
C THR A 72 8.93 -5.97 -7.91
N GLU A 73 10.23 -5.82 -8.16
CA GLU A 73 10.78 -5.40 -9.48
C GLU A 73 10.54 -6.45 -10.57
N ARG A 74 10.42 -7.72 -10.20
CA ARG A 74 10.16 -8.83 -11.13
C ARG A 74 8.71 -8.92 -11.61
N SER A 75 7.77 -8.26 -10.93
CA SER A 75 6.38 -8.17 -11.40
C SER A 75 6.33 -7.36 -12.71
N GLN A 76 5.78 -7.92 -13.78
CA GLN A 76 5.65 -7.23 -15.08
C GLN A 76 4.19 -7.13 -15.55
N GLU A 77 3.24 -7.44 -14.67
CA GLU A 77 1.83 -7.55 -15.04
C GLU A 77 1.12 -6.20 -14.96
N SER A 78 0.53 -5.79 -16.09
CA SER A 78 -0.09 -4.47 -16.27
C SER A 78 -1.20 -4.16 -15.25
N TYR A 79 -1.95 -5.16 -14.79
CA TYR A 79 -3.05 -4.98 -13.84
C TYR A 79 -2.60 -4.82 -12.38
N ILE A 80 -1.34 -5.14 -12.05
CA ILE A 80 -0.76 -4.92 -10.71
C ILE A 80 0.11 -3.65 -10.71
N SER A 81 0.21 -2.94 -11.84
CA SER A 81 1.15 -1.83 -12.03
C SER A 81 1.05 -0.73 -10.96
N SER A 82 -0.15 -0.36 -10.50
CA SER A 82 -0.30 0.69 -9.49
C SER A 82 0.12 0.25 -8.09
N LEU A 83 -0.19 -1.00 -7.72
CA LEU A 83 0.27 -1.61 -6.48
C LEU A 83 1.78 -1.83 -6.48
N GLN A 84 2.34 -2.29 -7.59
CA GLN A 84 3.78 -2.49 -7.73
C GLN A 84 4.55 -1.20 -7.50
N VAL A 85 4.21 -0.14 -8.25
CA VAL A 85 4.85 1.18 -8.13
C VAL A 85 4.70 1.73 -6.71
N PHE A 86 3.51 1.58 -6.10
CA PHE A 86 3.29 1.98 -4.72
C PHE A 86 4.22 1.23 -3.76
N MET A 87 4.29 -0.10 -3.86
CA MET A 87 5.13 -0.93 -3.00
C MET A 87 6.63 -0.66 -3.19
N LEU A 88 7.09 -0.38 -4.40
CA LEU A 88 8.46 0.10 -4.65
C LEU A 88 8.74 1.37 -3.85
N GLY A 89 7.82 2.34 -3.89
CA GLY A 89 7.93 3.57 -3.10
C GLY A 89 8.01 3.32 -1.60
N ILE A 90 7.18 2.41 -1.07
CA ILE A 90 7.21 2.02 0.35
C ILE A 90 8.53 1.33 0.72
N LEU A 91 9.02 0.41 -0.11
CA LEU A 91 10.23 -0.35 0.18
C LEU A 91 11.47 0.57 0.15
N HIS A 92 11.59 1.46 -0.83
CA HIS A 92 12.63 2.48 -0.86
C HIS A 92 12.55 3.40 0.36
N LEU A 93 11.34 3.79 0.79
CA LEU A 93 11.14 4.59 2.00
C LEU A 93 11.64 3.85 3.25
N GLN A 94 11.32 2.56 3.39
CA GLN A 94 11.81 1.75 4.51
C GLN A 94 13.33 1.57 4.48
N LEU A 95 13.93 1.50 3.28
CA LEU A 95 15.38 1.43 3.06
C LEU A 95 16.10 2.78 3.09
N ARG A 96 15.39 3.87 3.40
CA ARG A 96 15.92 5.25 3.48
C ARG A 96 16.45 5.82 2.15
N ASP A 97 16.02 5.26 1.02
CA ASP A 97 16.25 5.84 -0.30
C ASP A 97 15.13 6.84 -0.61
N ILE A 98 15.28 8.05 -0.06
CA ILE A 98 14.23 9.08 -0.07
C ILE A 98 13.89 9.55 -1.49
N GLN A 99 14.90 9.67 -2.36
CA GLN A 99 14.71 10.17 -3.72
C GLN A 99 13.87 9.19 -4.55
N LEU A 100 14.21 7.90 -4.53
CA LEU A 100 13.42 6.89 -5.24
C LEU A 100 12.05 6.70 -4.60
N ALA A 101 11.95 6.72 -3.26
CA ALA A 101 10.68 6.64 -2.57
C ALA A 101 9.71 7.74 -3.04
N GLU A 102 10.18 8.99 -3.07
CA GLU A 102 9.36 10.11 -3.51
C GLU A 102 8.92 9.98 -4.98
N GLN A 103 9.82 9.58 -5.87
CA GLN A 103 9.52 9.37 -7.29
C GLN A 103 8.46 8.30 -7.49
N TYR A 104 8.62 7.13 -6.87
CA TYR A 104 7.66 6.04 -6.98
C TYR A 104 6.32 6.38 -6.33
N LEU A 105 6.29 7.06 -5.19
CA LEU A 105 5.03 7.46 -4.55
C LEU A 105 4.28 8.50 -5.38
N LYS A 106 4.96 9.48 -5.98
CA LYS A 106 4.36 10.43 -6.93
C LYS A 106 3.78 9.72 -8.15
N GLU A 107 4.52 8.76 -8.69
CA GLU A 107 4.07 7.95 -9.81
C GLU A 107 2.85 7.09 -9.45
N ALA A 108 2.85 6.48 -8.26
CA ALA A 108 1.72 5.72 -7.73
C ALA A 108 0.44 6.58 -7.67
N VAL A 109 0.54 7.83 -7.18
CA VAL A 109 -0.59 8.78 -7.19
C VAL A 109 -1.06 9.07 -8.62
N ARG A 110 -0.13 9.23 -9.58
CA ARG A 110 -0.46 9.55 -10.98
C ARG A 110 -1.22 8.41 -11.66
N ILE A 111 -0.75 7.17 -11.51
CA ILE A 111 -1.31 6.01 -12.24
C ILE A 111 -2.54 5.42 -11.57
N SER A 112 -2.64 5.47 -10.24
CA SER A 112 -3.79 4.91 -9.51
C SER A 112 -5.08 5.72 -9.67
N LYS A 113 -5.01 7.01 -10.05
CA LYS A 113 -6.19 7.85 -10.36
C LYS A 113 -7.13 7.25 -11.42
N LYS A 114 -6.62 6.35 -12.28
CA LYS A 114 -7.39 5.69 -13.33
C LYS A 114 -7.87 4.29 -12.94
N SER A 115 -7.38 3.74 -11.82
CA SER A 115 -7.70 2.37 -11.39
C SER A 115 -8.92 2.35 -10.48
N ARG A 116 -9.96 1.60 -10.88
CA ARG A 116 -11.09 1.28 -9.99
C ARG A 116 -10.74 0.22 -8.94
N GLN A 117 -9.76 -0.64 -9.23
CA GLN A 117 -9.43 -1.79 -8.37
C GLN A 117 -8.53 -1.39 -7.19
N ASP A 118 -7.70 -0.36 -7.38
CA ASP A 118 -6.73 0.12 -6.40
C ASP A 118 -7.03 1.57 -5.97
N ASN A 119 -8.31 1.88 -5.77
CA ASN A 119 -8.79 3.22 -5.44
C ASN A 119 -8.22 3.79 -4.13
N TYR A 120 -7.69 2.93 -3.25
CA TYR A 120 -7.04 3.33 -2.00
C TYR A 120 -5.56 3.74 -2.18
N ILE A 121 -4.92 3.38 -3.31
CA ILE A 121 -3.48 3.65 -3.49
C ILE A 121 -3.19 5.14 -3.56
N ALA A 122 -3.97 5.91 -4.32
CA ALA A 122 -3.78 7.36 -4.43
C ALA A 122 -3.82 8.07 -3.06
N PRO A 123 -4.84 7.87 -2.20
CA PRO A 123 -4.87 8.50 -0.89
C PRO A 123 -3.73 8.01 0.02
N TYR A 124 -3.42 6.71 0.03
CA TYR A 124 -2.32 6.18 0.85
C TYR A 124 -0.93 6.67 0.41
N ALA A 125 -0.67 6.76 -0.89
CA ALA A 125 0.57 7.31 -1.44
C ALA A 125 0.70 8.81 -1.16
N THR A 126 -0.41 9.56 -1.28
CA THR A 126 -0.45 10.99 -0.91
C THR A 126 -0.14 11.17 0.59
N TYR A 127 -0.67 10.29 1.44
CA TYR A 127 -0.38 10.27 2.88
C TYR A 127 1.10 9.99 3.18
N GLU A 128 1.72 8.98 2.55
CA GLU A 128 3.14 8.66 2.79
C GLU A 128 4.07 9.77 2.26
N LEU A 129 3.74 10.42 1.14
CA LEU A 129 4.43 11.65 0.69
C LEU A 129 4.30 12.78 1.71
N GLY A 130 3.10 12.95 2.28
CA GLY A 130 2.85 13.93 3.33
C GLY A 130 3.73 13.69 4.55
N LEU A 131 3.80 12.44 5.02
CA LEU A 131 4.71 12.06 6.10
C LEU A 131 6.18 12.36 5.75
N LEU A 132 6.62 11.93 4.57
CA LEU A 132 8.00 12.11 4.12
C LEU A 132 8.42 13.58 4.16
N LEU A 133 7.59 14.49 3.63
CA LEU A 133 7.90 15.93 3.63
C LEU A 133 7.91 16.53 5.04
N THR A 134 7.14 15.98 5.98
CA THR A 134 7.14 16.46 7.38
C THR A 134 8.38 16.07 8.16
N GLU A 135 9.21 15.15 7.66
CA GLU A 135 10.49 14.79 8.29
C GLU A 135 11.54 15.91 8.14
N HIS A 136 11.39 16.79 7.16
CA HIS A 136 12.28 17.92 6.92
C HIS A 136 11.61 19.25 7.32
N ALA A 137 12.30 20.10 8.08
CA ALA A 137 11.76 21.36 8.59
C ALA A 137 11.18 22.28 7.49
N GLN A 138 11.84 22.33 6.32
CA GLN A 138 11.40 23.12 5.18
C GLN A 138 10.15 22.55 4.49
N GLY A 139 9.89 21.24 4.65
CA GLY A 139 8.79 20.52 4.01
C GLY A 139 7.50 20.43 4.84
N VAL A 140 7.51 20.87 6.11
CA VAL A 140 6.38 20.67 7.04
C VAL A 140 5.06 21.26 6.51
N SER A 141 5.09 22.48 5.96
CA SER A 141 3.88 23.12 5.42
C SER A 141 3.29 22.33 4.24
N GLN A 142 4.16 21.94 3.29
CA GLN A 142 3.77 21.14 2.13
C GLN A 142 3.27 19.75 2.54
N GLY A 143 3.95 19.11 3.51
CA GLY A 143 3.54 17.82 4.04
C GLY A 143 2.19 17.87 4.74
N LYS A 144 1.92 18.90 5.56
CA LYS A 144 0.58 19.14 6.14
C LYS A 144 -0.49 19.31 5.05
N SER A 145 -0.18 20.04 3.98
CA SER A 145 -1.07 20.19 2.83
C SER A 145 -1.40 18.85 2.18
N LEU A 146 -0.40 17.99 1.94
CA LEU A 146 -0.60 16.64 1.41
C LEU A 146 -1.42 15.74 2.35
N LEU A 147 -1.20 15.83 3.67
CA LEU A 147 -1.98 15.08 4.65
C LEU A 147 -3.47 15.49 4.63
N ASN A 148 -3.76 16.78 4.52
CA ASN A 148 -5.14 17.26 4.36
C ASN A 148 -5.71 16.85 3.00
N GLN A 149 -4.93 16.93 1.92
CA GLN A 149 -5.34 16.45 0.60
C GLN A 149 -5.71 14.96 0.63
N ALA A 150 -4.92 14.12 1.30
CA ALA A 150 -5.19 12.69 1.46
C ALA A 150 -6.51 12.41 2.20
N LYS A 151 -6.94 13.32 3.08
CA LYS A 151 -8.18 13.23 3.87
C LYS A 151 -9.40 13.77 3.12
N ASP A 152 -9.25 14.91 2.43
CA ASP A 152 -10.40 15.67 1.95
C ASP A 152 -10.68 15.46 0.44
N ASN A 153 -9.69 15.02 -0.34
CA ASN A 153 -9.82 14.90 -1.81
C ASN A 153 -10.07 13.46 -2.30
N TYR A 154 -10.22 12.49 -1.39
CA TYR A 154 -10.47 11.08 -1.71
C TYR A 154 -11.59 10.55 -0.82
N SER A 155 -12.47 9.70 -1.37
CA SER A 155 -13.55 9.06 -0.60
C SER A 155 -14.04 7.77 -1.26
N GLY A 156 -14.71 6.91 -0.50
CA GLY A 156 -15.32 5.67 -1.00
C GLY A 156 -14.31 4.58 -1.35
N TYR A 157 -13.12 4.60 -0.72
CA TYR A 157 -12.06 3.63 -0.95
C TYR A 157 -11.87 2.68 0.24
N ASP A 158 -11.19 1.57 -0.01
CA ASP A 158 -10.95 0.59 1.04
C ASP A 158 -10.10 1.14 2.17
N LEU A 159 -10.50 0.82 3.41
CA LEU A 159 -9.76 1.20 4.62
C LEU A 159 -9.65 2.73 4.83
N GLU A 160 -10.57 3.51 4.25
CA GLU A 160 -10.64 4.98 4.41
C GLU A 160 -10.61 5.43 5.88
N ASN A 161 -11.47 4.86 6.74
CA ASN A 161 -11.48 5.18 8.18
C ASN A 161 -10.12 4.92 8.85
N ARG A 162 -9.39 3.88 8.40
CA ARG A 162 -8.05 3.56 8.92
C ARG A 162 -7.05 4.62 8.48
N LEU A 163 -7.10 5.06 7.23
CA LEU A 163 -6.23 6.14 6.75
C LEU A 163 -6.54 7.46 7.46
N HIS A 164 -7.80 7.82 7.64
CA HIS A 164 -8.20 9.02 8.37
C HIS A 164 -7.66 9.04 9.80
N PHE A 165 -7.70 7.90 10.51
CA PHE A 165 -7.10 7.80 11.84
C PHE A 165 -5.58 7.99 11.82
N ARG A 166 -4.89 7.44 10.82
CA ARG A 166 -3.44 7.65 10.63
C ARG A 166 -3.11 9.11 10.33
N ILE A 167 -3.88 9.77 9.45
CA ILE A 167 -3.74 11.19 9.12
C ILE A 167 -3.96 12.04 10.37
N HIS A 168 -5.03 11.80 11.13
CA HIS A 168 -5.31 12.53 12.36
C HIS A 168 -4.15 12.40 13.35
N SER A 169 -3.64 11.19 13.56
CA SER A 169 -2.48 10.93 14.42
C SER A 169 -1.23 11.65 13.93
N ALA A 170 -0.97 11.67 12.62
CA ALA A 170 0.15 12.38 12.02
C ALA A 170 0.03 13.90 12.23
N LEU A 171 -1.11 14.50 11.90
CA LEU A 171 -1.35 15.93 12.06
C LEU A 171 -1.27 16.40 13.52
N SER A 172 -1.77 15.58 14.46
CA SER A 172 -1.71 15.89 15.89
C SER A 172 -0.28 15.91 16.44
N ARG A 173 0.67 15.16 15.86
CA ARG A 173 2.09 15.23 16.22
C ARG A 173 2.82 16.46 15.67
N LEU A 174 2.21 17.16 14.72
CA LEU A 174 2.78 18.34 14.06
C LEU A 174 2.19 19.66 14.59
N LYS A 175 1.35 19.58 15.63
CA LYS A 175 0.87 20.72 16.40
C LYS A 175 1.89 21.05 17.47
#